data_AF-A0A1B0DDQ7-F1
#
_entry.id   AF-A0A1B0DDQ7-F1
#
_cell.length_a   1.000
_cell.length_b   1.000
_cell.length_c   1.000
_cell.angle_alpha   90.00
_cell.angle_beta   90.00
_cell.angle_gamma   90.00
#
_symmetry.space_group_name_H-M   'P 1'
#
loop_
_entity.id
_entity.type
_entity.pdbx_description
1 polymer ?
#
loop_
_entity_poly.entity_id
_entity_poly.type
_entity_poly.pdbx_seq_one_letter_code
_entity_poly.pdbx_strand_id
1 'polypeptide(L)'
;MKFVILGILIAFVVADPARFDNYRVYSVSVESEDNLKVLRSVNRGLNGYDFLVEPRILGDTADIIVPPHLQNDFEQLAKKHELKVELVIPDLQHFDVNEYHSTEHINEWLYYLAEQYPEVQIIRGGSTFEGRDIIGININRRGDDSPGIFIESNIHAREWITSASTVWMINKLLTATENEPEYKDLADNINWYIFPVVNVDGYEYSRDVYRMWRKTRSRQGFICHGVDPNRNWDTYWQTGGTGASDNMCDGDFGGPEAFSEIETETLSDYILSIQDKLNIYISFHSAAELLLFPWGHTSDPVPGFEDFNTIAQTTVDALRERHGTQYRFGSINQAIYPATGGSIDWVFLRLGILSYCYEFRSRNTATEIKDLADNINWYIFPIINVDGYEYTRNVYRMWRKTRSQQGLICNGVDPNRNWDVYWEKGGIGSSANMCDGSFAGPEAFSEIETKSLSEYILSLADNLNFYISFHSAANMLLFPWATINALHARHGTNYTYGPVYSTIYPTTGISSDWVHYALGIPGFTYEFRNRNTATGENYGFLAPPEEIQPNAEEVLDSLVALVQKATELGYMTPNAPGRRQ
;
A
#
# COMPACT_ATOMS: atom_id res chain seq x y z
N MET A 1 27.91 3.62 57.31
CA MET A 1 27.69 4.14 55.95
C MET A 1 26.21 3.98 55.63
N LYS A 2 25.43 5.05 55.66
CA LYS A 2 24.01 5.06 55.28
C LYS A 2 23.95 5.44 53.80
N PHE A 3 23.51 4.54 52.93
CA PHE A 3 23.22 4.89 51.54
C PHE A 3 21.79 5.41 51.45
N VAL A 4 21.67 6.68 51.07
CA VAL A 4 20.40 7.30 50.65
C VAL A 4 20.31 7.07 49.15
N ILE A 5 19.35 6.23 48.72
CA ILE A 5 18.99 6.11 47.31
C ILE A 5 17.95 7.20 47.04
N LEU A 6 18.37 8.24 46.32
CA LEU A 6 17.50 9.29 45.81
C LEU A 6 16.80 8.73 44.57
N GLY A 7 15.52 8.37 44.69
CA GLY A 7 14.70 7.98 43.54
C GLY A 7 14.45 9.20 42.65
N ILE A 8 14.99 9.18 41.44
CA ILE A 8 14.65 10.13 40.39
C ILE A 8 13.29 9.70 39.83
N LEU A 9 12.25 10.44 40.20
CA LEU A 9 10.97 10.44 39.48
C LEU A 9 11.21 11.07 38.11
N ILE A 10 11.37 10.25 37.07
CA ILE A 10 11.25 10.71 35.69
C ILE A 10 9.75 10.76 35.41
N ALA A 11 9.16 11.94 35.58
CA ALA A 11 7.85 12.23 35.00
C ALA A 11 8.04 12.31 33.48
N PHE A 12 7.59 11.29 32.75
CA PHE A 12 7.34 11.43 31.33
C PHE A 12 6.15 12.37 31.19
N VAL A 13 6.42 13.65 30.95
CA VAL A 13 5.43 14.55 30.35
C VAL A 13 5.37 14.12 28.89
N VAL A 14 4.40 13.28 28.55
CA VAL A 14 3.95 13.18 27.16
C VAL A 14 3.33 14.54 26.87
N ALA A 15 4.06 15.39 26.18
CA ALA A 15 3.48 16.62 25.66
C ALA A 15 2.55 16.21 24.52
N ASP A 16 1.29 16.62 24.59
CA ASP A 16 0.36 16.44 23.47
C ASP A 16 1.00 17.04 22.19
N PRO A 17 0.84 16.40 21.03
CA PRO A 17 1.29 16.96 19.75
C PRO A 17 0.78 18.40 19.57
N ALA A 18 1.61 19.28 19.03
CA ALA A 18 1.18 20.63 18.70
C ALA A 18 0.02 20.59 17.69
N ARG A 19 -1.14 21.14 18.07
CA ARG A 19 -2.32 21.26 17.21
C ARG A 19 -2.34 22.60 16.48
N PHE A 20 -2.89 22.61 15.27
CA PHE A 20 -2.95 23.78 14.41
C PHE A 20 -4.39 24.11 13.98
N ASP A 21 -5.38 23.84 14.83
CA ASP A 21 -6.80 24.06 14.52
C ASP A 21 -7.07 25.51 14.13
N ASN A 22 -7.67 25.70 12.96
CA ASN A 22 -7.98 27.00 12.37
C ASN A 22 -6.74 27.89 12.11
N TYR A 23 -5.52 27.35 12.19
CA TYR A 23 -4.34 28.10 11.74
C TYR A 23 -4.43 28.27 10.23
N ARG A 24 -4.16 29.47 9.73
CA ARG A 24 -4.19 29.75 8.29
C ARG A 24 -2.78 29.81 7.74
N VAL A 25 -2.58 29.35 6.51
CA VAL A 25 -1.34 29.61 5.76
C VAL A 25 -1.63 30.63 4.69
N TYR A 26 -0.92 31.75 4.75
CA TYR A 26 -0.95 32.79 3.72
C TYR A 26 0.34 32.78 2.93
N SER A 27 0.28 32.87 1.60
CA SER A 27 1.45 33.15 0.78
C SER A 27 1.56 34.65 0.54
N VAL A 28 2.76 35.20 0.71
CA VAL A 28 3.04 36.63 0.65
C VAL A 28 4.12 36.91 -0.38
N SER A 29 3.84 37.72 -1.40
CA SER A 29 4.85 38.14 -2.37
C SER A 29 5.73 39.26 -1.81
N VAL A 30 7.06 39.07 -1.86
CA VAL A 30 8.06 40.03 -1.38
C VAL A 30 8.45 40.98 -2.50
N GLU A 31 7.63 41.99 -2.75
CA GLU A 31 7.80 42.93 -3.86
C GLU A 31 8.65 44.17 -3.50
N SER A 32 8.88 44.43 -2.20
CA SER A 32 9.63 45.59 -1.72
C SER A 32 10.52 45.28 -0.52
N GLU A 33 11.52 46.14 -0.28
CA GLU A 33 12.40 46.05 0.90
C GLU A 33 11.61 46.27 2.21
N ASP A 34 10.48 46.98 2.16
CA ASP A 34 9.59 47.13 3.30
C ASP A 34 8.87 45.80 3.62
N ASN A 35 8.36 45.09 2.59
CA ASN A 35 7.74 43.77 2.75
C ASN A 35 8.71 42.80 3.45
N LEU A 36 9.96 42.77 2.98
CA LEU A 36 11.00 41.89 3.52
C LEU A 36 11.36 42.23 4.98
N LYS A 37 11.45 43.53 5.32
CA LYS A 37 11.72 43.97 6.69
C LYS A 37 10.57 43.63 7.64
N VAL A 38 9.33 43.86 7.21
CA VAL A 38 8.13 43.58 8.00
C VAL A 38 8.02 42.09 8.30
N LEU A 39 8.12 41.22 7.27
CA LEU A 39 8.05 39.77 7.43
C LEU A 39 9.18 39.20 8.30
N ARG A 40 10.36 39.84 8.33
CA ARG A 40 11.46 39.45 9.24
C ARG A 40 11.30 39.93 10.68
N SER A 41 10.41 40.89 10.92
CA SER A 41 10.21 41.51 12.23
C SER A 41 9.02 40.97 13.01
N VAL A 42 8.23 40.06 12.43
CA VAL A 42 7.09 39.44 13.11
C VAL A 42 7.54 38.57 14.28
N ASN A 43 6.74 38.52 15.34
CA ASN A 43 7.03 37.70 16.52
C ASN A 43 6.90 36.21 16.17
N ARG A 44 7.94 35.41 16.43
CA ARG A 44 7.99 33.97 16.03
C ARG A 44 7.77 33.01 17.19
N GLY A 45 7.29 31.80 16.88
CA GLY A 45 7.16 30.67 17.80
C GLY A 45 5.71 30.28 18.10
N LEU A 46 5.50 29.37 19.08
CA LEU A 46 4.21 28.73 19.40
C LEU A 46 3.00 29.67 19.55
N ASN A 47 3.21 30.92 20.01
CA ASN A 47 2.15 31.93 20.18
C ASN A 47 2.27 33.11 19.20
N GLY A 48 3.15 33.00 18.20
CA GLY A 48 3.45 34.00 17.19
C GLY A 48 3.20 33.46 15.78
N TYR A 49 3.83 34.08 14.79
CA TYR A 49 3.85 33.63 13.40
C TYR A 49 4.92 32.56 13.20
N ASP A 50 4.72 31.69 12.22
CA ASP A 50 5.77 30.76 11.77
C ASP A 50 5.86 30.74 10.24
N PHE A 51 6.95 30.22 9.68
CA PHE A 51 7.17 30.22 8.23
C PHE A 51 7.41 28.80 7.73
N LEU A 52 6.58 28.35 6.78
CA LEU A 52 6.86 27.17 5.96
C LEU A 52 7.93 27.50 4.91
N VAL A 53 7.87 28.72 4.37
CA VAL A 53 8.85 29.25 3.42
C VAL A 53 9.29 30.63 3.87
N GLU A 54 10.58 30.78 4.20
CA GLU A 54 11.13 32.06 4.66
C GLU A 54 11.51 32.99 3.50
N PRO A 55 11.23 34.30 3.60
CA PRO A 55 11.64 35.28 2.59
C PRO A 55 13.13 35.62 2.71
N ARG A 56 13.89 35.38 1.62
CA ARG A 56 15.35 35.57 1.60
C ARG A 56 15.76 36.84 0.86
N ILE A 57 15.14 37.10 -0.29
CA ILE A 57 15.44 38.25 -1.16
C ILE A 57 14.16 38.85 -1.77
N LEU A 58 14.30 39.99 -2.44
CA LEU A 58 13.23 40.58 -3.26
C LEU A 58 12.86 39.65 -4.41
N GLY A 59 11.56 39.48 -4.65
CA GLY A 59 11.02 38.57 -5.66
C GLY A 59 10.67 37.17 -5.13
N ASP A 60 11.01 36.85 -3.87
CA ASP A 60 10.59 35.62 -3.22
C ASP A 60 9.09 35.66 -2.85
N THR A 61 8.53 34.47 -2.61
CA THR A 61 7.28 34.28 -1.86
C THR A 61 7.59 33.70 -0.49
N ALA A 62 6.81 34.12 0.51
CA ALA A 62 6.87 33.60 1.88
C ALA A 62 5.54 32.98 2.26
N ASP A 63 5.58 31.75 2.78
CA ASP A 63 4.40 31.05 3.25
C ASP A 63 4.39 31.11 4.78
N ILE A 64 3.46 31.89 5.34
CA ILE A 64 3.38 32.20 6.76
C ILE A 64 2.19 31.50 7.40
N ILE A 65 2.47 30.79 8.49
CA ILE A 65 1.49 30.17 9.38
C ILE A 65 1.01 31.25 10.36
N VAL A 66 -0.30 31.45 10.41
CA VAL A 66 -0.96 32.48 11.22
C VAL A 66 -1.94 31.82 12.20
N PRO A 67 -1.69 31.86 13.51
CA PRO A 67 -2.60 31.28 14.50
C PRO A 67 -3.92 32.07 14.57
N PRO A 68 -5.04 31.43 14.97
CA PRO A 68 -6.37 32.04 15.00
C PRO A 68 -6.41 33.40 15.70
N HIS A 69 -5.73 33.55 16.83
CA HIS A 69 -5.71 34.80 17.60
C HIS A 69 -4.93 35.95 16.95
N LEU A 70 -4.12 35.68 15.91
CA LEU A 70 -3.34 36.70 15.18
C LEU A 70 -3.86 36.97 13.76
N GLN A 71 -4.91 36.29 13.29
CA GLN A 71 -5.40 36.46 11.91
C GLN A 71 -5.84 37.90 11.61
N ASN A 72 -6.62 38.51 12.51
CA ASN A 72 -7.04 39.90 12.36
C ASN A 72 -5.87 40.89 12.42
N ASP A 73 -4.85 40.59 13.22
CA ASP A 73 -3.65 41.41 13.33
C ASP A 73 -2.79 41.30 12.07
N PHE A 74 -2.69 40.09 11.51
CA PHE A 74 -1.99 39.82 10.27
C PHE A 74 -2.64 40.52 9.08
N GLU A 75 -3.98 40.47 8.96
CA GLU A 75 -4.71 41.15 7.89
C GLU A 75 -4.53 42.68 7.97
N GLN A 76 -4.51 43.25 9.17
CA GLN A 76 -4.22 44.67 9.38
C GLN A 76 -2.77 45.03 9.03
N LEU A 77 -1.82 44.18 9.43
CA LEU A 77 -0.40 44.33 9.11
C LEU A 77 -0.17 44.27 7.60
N ALA A 78 -0.78 43.30 6.93
CA ALA A 78 -0.72 43.13 5.48
C ALA A 78 -1.28 44.35 4.75
N LYS A 79 -2.42 44.88 5.20
CA LYS A 79 -3.03 46.08 4.63
C LYS A 79 -2.18 47.33 4.85
N LYS A 80 -1.59 47.49 6.03
CA LYS A 80 -0.75 48.66 6.38
C LYS A 80 0.54 48.72 5.57
N HIS A 81 1.13 47.56 5.28
CA HIS A 81 2.40 47.45 4.56
C HIS A 81 2.22 47.02 3.10
N GLU A 82 1.00 47.10 2.57
CA GLU A 82 0.67 46.78 1.18
C GLU A 82 1.19 45.39 0.75
N LEU A 83 1.16 44.42 1.66
CA LEU A 83 1.55 43.05 1.38
C LEU A 83 0.53 42.40 0.46
N LYS A 84 0.99 41.82 -0.65
CA LYS A 84 0.16 40.99 -1.52
C LYS A 84 0.06 39.60 -0.93
N VAL A 85 -1.08 39.31 -0.32
CA VAL A 85 -1.35 38.07 0.41
C VAL A 85 -2.42 37.22 -0.28
N GLU A 86 -2.19 35.92 -0.34
CA GLU A 86 -3.14 34.91 -0.81
C GLU A 86 -3.34 33.88 0.30
N LEU A 87 -4.61 33.57 0.65
CA LEU A 87 -4.90 32.48 1.59
C LEU A 87 -4.73 31.15 0.86
N VAL A 88 -3.75 30.34 1.27
CA VAL A 88 -3.41 29.06 0.65
C VAL A 88 -4.05 27.90 1.40
N ILE A 89 -3.99 27.91 2.74
CA ILE A 89 -4.58 26.88 3.58
C ILE A 89 -5.52 27.56 4.60
N PRO A 90 -6.85 27.34 4.50
CA PRO A 90 -7.83 27.99 5.39
C PRO A 90 -7.85 27.39 6.80
N ASP A 91 -7.40 26.15 6.94
CA ASP A 91 -7.22 25.45 8.21
C ASP A 91 -6.06 24.46 8.06
N LEU A 92 -4.95 24.72 8.74
CA LEU A 92 -3.75 23.89 8.69
C LEU A 92 -3.97 22.50 9.32
N GLN A 93 -5.05 22.34 10.08
CA GLN A 93 -5.50 21.07 10.62
C GLN A 93 -6.52 20.34 9.72
N HIS A 94 -6.76 20.80 8.47
CA HIS A 94 -7.78 20.24 7.58
C HIS A 94 -7.71 18.71 7.47
N PHE A 95 -8.84 18.06 7.77
CA PHE A 95 -8.98 16.61 7.73
C PHE A 95 -9.26 16.13 6.29
N ASP A 96 -8.24 15.56 5.63
CA ASP A 96 -8.38 14.99 4.29
C ASP A 96 -8.95 13.56 4.35
N VAL A 97 -10.18 13.38 3.88
CA VAL A 97 -10.88 12.08 3.85
C VAL A 97 -10.21 11.02 2.96
N ASN A 98 -9.15 11.37 2.22
CA ASN A 98 -8.37 10.45 1.39
C ASN A 98 -7.08 9.94 2.06
N GLU A 99 -6.82 10.28 3.32
CA GLU A 99 -5.65 9.85 4.08
C GLU A 99 -5.98 8.88 5.25
N TYR A 100 -4.95 8.21 5.78
CA TYR A 100 -5.07 7.35 6.97
C TYR A 100 -4.82 8.15 8.26
N HIS A 101 -5.88 8.37 9.05
CA HIS A 101 -5.85 9.22 10.25
C HIS A 101 -5.70 8.43 11.54
N SER A 102 -5.15 9.05 12.60
CA SER A 102 -5.15 8.45 13.94
C SER A 102 -6.57 8.42 14.47
N THR A 103 -6.85 7.58 15.46
CA THR A 103 -8.18 7.57 16.09
C THR A 103 -8.49 8.92 16.74
N GLU A 104 -7.48 9.61 17.28
CA GLU A 104 -7.63 10.97 17.80
C GLU A 104 -8.13 11.94 16.73
N HIS A 105 -7.45 12.02 15.57
CA HIS A 105 -7.87 12.89 14.46
C HIS A 105 -9.25 12.52 13.91
N ILE A 106 -9.56 11.21 13.80
CA ILE A 106 -10.89 10.74 13.38
C ILE A 106 -11.94 11.22 14.40
N ASN A 107 -11.72 11.01 15.68
CA ASN A 107 -12.66 11.38 16.73
C ASN A 107 -12.90 12.89 16.77
N GLU A 108 -11.85 13.71 16.68
CA GLU A 108 -11.96 15.17 16.59
C GLU A 108 -12.80 15.61 15.40
N TRP A 109 -12.58 14.99 14.24
CA TRP A 109 -13.38 15.24 13.05
C TRP A 109 -14.85 14.84 13.26
N LEU A 110 -15.14 13.69 13.90
CA LEU A 110 -16.51 13.30 14.24
C LEU A 110 -17.17 14.32 15.17
N TYR A 111 -16.47 14.79 16.21
CA TYR A 111 -16.98 15.82 17.12
C TYR A 111 -17.28 17.12 16.37
N TYR A 112 -16.38 17.55 15.49
CA TYR A 112 -16.59 18.70 14.61
C TYR A 112 -17.85 18.52 13.75
N LEU A 113 -18.05 17.36 13.12
CA LEU A 113 -19.25 17.09 12.32
C LEU A 113 -20.53 17.17 13.17
N ALA A 114 -20.52 16.68 14.40
CA ALA A 114 -21.66 16.78 15.31
C ALA A 114 -22.00 18.24 15.70
N GLU A 115 -21.01 19.13 15.71
CA GLU A 115 -21.25 20.56 15.91
C GLU A 115 -21.77 21.25 14.65
N GLN A 116 -21.37 20.80 13.46
CA GLN A 116 -21.75 21.42 12.19
C GLN A 116 -23.12 20.96 11.67
N TYR A 117 -23.50 19.70 11.91
CA TYR A 117 -24.68 19.08 11.32
C TYR A 117 -25.67 18.67 12.42
N PRO A 118 -26.87 19.29 12.51
CA PRO A 118 -27.85 18.98 13.56
C PRO A 118 -28.42 17.56 13.48
N GLU A 119 -28.37 16.92 12.30
CA GLU A 119 -28.74 15.51 12.11
C GLU A 119 -27.68 14.52 12.64
N VAL A 120 -26.53 15.02 13.10
CA VAL A 120 -25.40 14.21 13.55
C VAL A 120 -25.34 14.16 15.07
N GLN A 121 -25.18 12.95 15.63
CA GLN A 121 -24.94 12.74 17.06
C GLN A 121 -23.74 11.84 17.28
N ILE A 122 -22.93 12.16 18.31
CA ILE A 122 -21.88 11.26 18.77
C ILE A 122 -22.49 10.12 19.56
N ILE A 123 -22.07 8.90 19.25
CA ILE A 123 -22.44 7.69 19.97
C ILE A 123 -21.19 7.03 20.53
N ARG A 124 -21.32 6.43 21.71
CA ARG A 124 -20.25 5.68 22.38
C ARG A 124 -20.62 4.22 22.39
N GLY A 125 -19.88 3.44 21.63
CA GLY A 125 -20.11 2.01 21.47
C GLY A 125 -19.49 1.20 22.61
N GLY A 126 -18.55 1.78 23.35
CA GLY A 126 -17.85 1.04 24.39
C GLY A 126 -16.54 1.68 24.84
N SER A 127 -15.73 0.88 25.50
CA SER A 127 -14.38 1.25 25.96
C SER A 127 -13.38 0.15 25.62
N THR A 128 -12.10 0.50 25.56
CA THR A 128 -11.01 -0.44 25.27
C THR A 128 -10.24 -0.83 26.52
N PHE A 129 -9.41 -1.88 26.41
CA PHE A 129 -8.58 -2.37 27.50
C PHE A 129 -7.61 -1.32 28.05
N GLU A 130 -7.04 -0.47 27.19
CA GLU A 130 -6.14 0.63 27.57
C GLU A 130 -6.89 1.91 27.96
N GLY A 131 -8.23 1.87 28.02
CA GLY A 131 -9.07 2.94 28.58
C GLY A 131 -9.46 4.05 27.60
N ARG A 132 -9.49 3.75 26.30
CA ARG A 132 -10.00 4.67 25.26
C ARG A 132 -11.49 4.41 25.00
N ASP A 133 -12.21 5.43 24.56
CA ASP A 133 -13.61 5.28 24.15
C ASP A 133 -13.69 4.75 22.70
N ILE A 134 -14.64 3.85 22.43
CA ILE A 134 -15.02 3.46 21.08
C ILE A 134 -16.09 4.46 20.61
N ILE A 135 -15.68 5.41 19.77
CA ILE A 135 -16.51 6.51 19.29
C ILE A 135 -17.06 6.19 17.91
N GLY A 136 -18.34 6.49 17.71
CA GLY A 136 -19.01 6.46 16.42
C GLY A 136 -19.92 7.65 16.24
N ILE A 137 -20.62 7.66 15.11
CA ILE A 137 -21.56 8.70 14.73
C ILE A 137 -22.92 8.11 14.38
N ASN A 138 -23.99 8.80 14.77
CA ASN A 138 -25.33 8.59 14.26
C ASN A 138 -25.70 9.71 13.29
N ILE A 139 -26.11 9.38 12.07
CA ILE A 139 -26.59 10.35 11.07
C ILE A 139 -28.06 10.05 10.79
N ASN A 140 -28.95 10.94 11.22
CA ASN A 140 -30.39 10.75 11.13
C ASN A 140 -31.12 12.02 10.69
N ARG A 141 -31.54 12.08 9.43
CA ARG A 141 -32.25 13.24 8.85
C ARG A 141 -33.77 13.18 8.96
N ARG A 142 -34.35 11.97 9.09
CA ARG A 142 -35.81 11.75 8.99
C ARG A 142 -36.47 11.30 10.30
N GLY A 143 -35.67 11.00 11.33
CA GLY A 143 -36.13 10.60 12.66
C GLY A 143 -36.19 9.08 12.85
N ASP A 144 -36.69 8.65 14.02
CA ASP A 144 -36.66 7.25 14.48
C ASP A 144 -37.50 6.26 13.63
N ASP A 145 -38.34 6.73 12.71
CA ASP A 145 -39.15 5.88 11.82
C ASP A 145 -38.37 5.34 10.60
N SER A 146 -37.12 5.77 10.42
CA SER A 146 -36.28 5.37 9.28
C SER A 146 -35.55 4.06 9.57
N PRO A 147 -35.38 3.17 8.56
CA PRO A 147 -34.62 1.94 8.74
C PRO A 147 -33.17 2.24 9.14
N GLY A 148 -32.63 1.45 10.06
CA GLY A 148 -31.28 1.64 10.60
C GLY A 148 -30.25 0.70 10.00
N ILE A 149 -29.08 1.24 9.66
CA ILE A 149 -27.91 0.47 9.23
C ILE A 149 -26.76 0.72 10.20
N PHE A 150 -26.23 -0.37 10.77
CA PHE A 150 -25.05 -0.35 11.60
C PHE A 150 -23.83 -0.75 10.78
N ILE A 151 -22.77 0.07 10.80
CA ILE A 151 -21.49 -0.20 10.17
C ILE A 151 -20.39 -0.13 11.23
N GLU A 152 -19.59 -1.18 11.33
CA GLU A 152 -18.32 -1.11 12.05
C GLU A 152 -17.13 -1.39 11.15
N SER A 153 -15.98 -0.86 11.57
CA SER A 153 -14.72 -0.97 10.85
C SER A 153 -13.55 -1.09 11.79
N ASN A 154 -12.45 -1.59 11.22
CA ASN A 154 -11.16 -1.70 11.87
C ASN A 154 -11.17 -2.58 13.14
N ILE A 155 -12.10 -3.54 13.26
CA ILE A 155 -12.08 -4.54 14.34
C ILE A 155 -10.76 -5.31 14.36
N HIS A 156 -10.18 -5.59 13.19
CA HIS A 156 -8.77 -5.94 13.08
C HIS A 156 -7.92 -4.71 12.84
N ALA A 157 -6.93 -4.49 13.71
CA ALA A 157 -6.13 -3.27 13.76
C ALA A 157 -5.42 -2.90 12.44
N ARG A 158 -4.74 -3.86 11.79
CA ARG A 158 -3.96 -3.63 10.55
C ARG A 158 -4.77 -3.28 9.31
N GLU A 159 -6.10 -3.40 9.34
CA GLU A 159 -6.99 -3.31 8.17
C GLU A 159 -7.41 -1.85 7.89
N TRP A 160 -6.43 -0.95 7.80
CA TRP A 160 -6.63 0.53 7.80
C TRP A 160 -7.57 1.06 6.71
N ILE A 161 -7.71 0.36 5.59
CA ILE A 161 -8.62 0.77 4.50
C ILE A 161 -10.09 0.80 4.95
N THR A 162 -10.45 0.02 5.97
CA THR A 162 -11.81 -0.07 6.50
C THR A 162 -12.23 1.25 7.16
N SER A 163 -11.44 1.74 8.12
CA SER A 163 -11.67 3.03 8.79
C SER A 163 -11.63 4.20 7.81
N ALA A 164 -10.64 4.25 6.91
CA ALA A 164 -10.57 5.26 5.86
C ALA A 164 -11.82 5.27 4.96
N SER A 165 -12.35 4.09 4.60
CA SER A 165 -13.57 3.99 3.79
C SER A 165 -14.80 4.48 4.56
N THR A 166 -14.94 4.16 5.85
CA THR A 166 -16.05 4.68 6.66
C THR A 166 -15.99 6.19 6.85
N VAL A 167 -14.80 6.74 7.03
CA VAL A 167 -14.57 8.19 7.10
C VAL A 167 -15.03 8.86 5.80
N TRP A 168 -14.64 8.31 4.65
CA TRP A 168 -15.10 8.82 3.35
C TRP A 168 -16.62 8.70 3.19
N MET A 169 -17.22 7.59 3.62
CA MET A 169 -18.68 7.38 3.58
C MET A 169 -19.44 8.39 4.45
N ILE A 170 -18.98 8.64 5.68
CA ILE A 170 -19.57 9.66 6.57
C ILE A 170 -19.60 11.02 5.87
N ASN A 171 -18.45 11.44 5.31
CA ASN A 171 -18.37 12.69 4.56
C ASN A 171 -19.34 12.72 3.38
N LYS A 172 -19.46 11.62 2.63
CA LYS A 172 -20.36 11.55 1.49
C LYS A 172 -21.84 11.59 1.85
N LEU A 173 -22.25 10.92 2.92
CA LEU A 173 -23.63 11.02 3.42
C LEU A 173 -23.99 12.46 3.81
N LEU A 174 -23.05 13.20 4.40
CA LEU A 174 -23.27 14.59 4.83
C LEU A 174 -23.22 15.59 3.66
N THR A 175 -22.39 15.34 2.65
CA THR A 175 -22.12 16.28 1.54
C THR A 175 -22.88 15.98 0.25
N ALA A 176 -23.58 14.85 0.15
CA ALA A 176 -24.32 14.46 -1.05
C ALA A 176 -25.30 15.54 -1.52
N THR A 177 -25.20 15.92 -2.79
CA THR A 177 -26.03 16.97 -3.40
C THR A 177 -27.18 16.39 -4.24
N GLU A 178 -28.09 17.24 -4.71
CA GLU A 178 -29.16 16.85 -5.66
C GLU A 178 -28.62 16.26 -6.98
N ASN A 179 -27.35 16.52 -7.31
CA ASN A 179 -26.68 15.94 -8.48
C ASN A 179 -26.18 14.49 -8.23
N GLU A 180 -26.30 14.00 -7.00
CA GLU A 180 -25.95 12.64 -6.56
C GLU A 180 -27.18 11.96 -5.92
N PRO A 181 -28.28 11.78 -6.68
CA PRO A 181 -29.59 11.43 -6.12
C PRO A 181 -29.59 10.10 -5.35
N GLU A 182 -28.77 9.11 -5.76
CA GLU A 182 -28.67 7.82 -5.07
C GLU A 182 -28.04 7.96 -3.68
N TYR A 183 -26.96 8.73 -3.54
CA TYR A 183 -26.32 8.99 -2.24
C TYR A 183 -27.18 9.89 -1.37
N LYS A 184 -27.85 10.87 -1.97
CA LYS A 184 -28.76 11.75 -1.26
C LYS A 184 -29.98 11.00 -0.72
N ASP A 185 -30.57 10.11 -1.52
CA ASP A 185 -31.69 9.27 -1.09
C ASP A 185 -31.32 8.39 0.10
N LEU A 186 -30.14 7.75 0.06
CA LEU A 186 -29.59 6.98 1.17
C LEU A 186 -29.33 7.83 2.42
N ALA A 187 -28.76 9.02 2.26
CA ALA A 187 -28.47 9.92 3.38
C ALA A 187 -29.75 10.48 4.04
N ASP A 188 -30.81 10.70 3.26
CA ASP A 188 -32.06 11.30 3.74
C ASP A 188 -33.03 10.27 4.32
N ASN A 189 -32.96 8.99 3.91
CA ASN A 189 -33.95 7.97 4.27
C ASN A 189 -33.44 6.82 5.14
N ILE A 190 -32.14 6.75 5.42
CA ILE A 190 -31.55 5.73 6.29
C ILE A 190 -31.01 6.39 7.57
N ASN A 191 -31.19 5.72 8.69
CA ASN A 191 -30.56 6.09 9.95
C ASN A 191 -29.22 5.33 10.09
N TRP A 192 -28.10 6.06 9.99
CA TRP A 192 -26.76 5.44 9.97
C TRP A 192 -26.14 5.42 11.36
N TYR A 193 -25.63 4.26 11.78
CA TYR A 193 -24.79 4.10 12.97
C TYR A 193 -23.42 3.62 12.52
N ILE A 194 -22.41 4.49 12.51
CA ILE A 194 -21.09 4.19 11.92
C ILE A 194 -20.01 4.31 12.99
N PHE A 195 -19.24 3.24 13.18
CA PHE A 195 -18.07 3.17 14.05
C PHE A 195 -16.79 2.98 13.21
N PRO A 196 -16.00 4.04 12.96
CA PRO A 196 -14.83 3.93 12.10
C PRO A 196 -13.71 3.04 12.66
N VAL A 197 -13.52 3.03 13.99
CA VAL A 197 -12.47 2.25 14.66
C VAL A 197 -13.03 1.61 15.92
N VAL A 198 -13.30 0.30 15.89
CA VAL A 198 -13.77 -0.42 17.10
C VAL A 198 -12.63 -1.00 17.94
N ASN A 199 -11.53 -1.43 17.33
CA ASN A 199 -10.33 -1.88 18.05
C ASN A 199 -9.31 -0.74 18.15
N VAL A 200 -9.63 0.27 18.97
CA VAL A 200 -8.85 1.51 19.08
C VAL A 200 -7.42 1.24 19.51
N ASP A 201 -7.22 0.44 20.58
CA ASP A 201 -5.88 0.15 21.10
C ASP A 201 -5.03 -0.61 20.09
N GLY A 202 -5.62 -1.60 19.43
CA GLY A 202 -4.93 -2.35 18.39
C GLY A 202 -4.57 -1.45 17.21
N TYR A 203 -5.48 -0.58 16.78
CA TYR A 203 -5.26 0.34 15.67
C TYR A 203 -4.09 1.30 15.95
N GLU A 204 -4.09 1.97 17.10
CA GLU A 204 -2.97 2.85 17.50
C GLU A 204 -1.66 2.08 17.61
N TYR A 205 -1.69 0.86 18.20
CA TYR A 205 -0.51 0.01 18.24
C TYR A 205 0.00 -0.36 16.83
N SER A 206 -0.90 -0.52 15.86
CA SER A 206 -0.52 -0.78 14.47
C SER A 206 0.08 0.45 13.78
N ARG A 207 -0.31 1.67 14.16
CA ARG A 207 0.27 2.91 13.63
C ARG A 207 1.68 3.15 14.19
N ASP A 208 1.83 2.98 15.49
CA ASP A 208 3.00 3.50 16.19
C ASP A 208 4.06 2.43 16.51
N VAL A 209 3.67 1.15 16.57
CA VAL A 209 4.56 0.09 17.07
C VAL A 209 4.72 -1.06 16.09
N TYR A 210 3.63 -1.69 15.66
CA TYR A 210 3.69 -2.85 14.76
C TYR A 210 2.57 -2.87 13.75
N ARG A 211 2.89 -2.42 12.52
CA ARG A 211 1.95 -2.28 11.40
C ARG A 211 1.05 -3.48 11.12
N MET A 212 1.54 -4.68 11.38
CA MET A 212 0.81 -5.93 11.10
C MET A 212 0.04 -6.47 12.30
N TRP A 213 -0.08 -5.69 13.39
CA TRP A 213 -0.88 -6.05 14.55
C TRP A 213 -2.37 -6.19 14.16
N ARG A 214 -3.03 -7.24 14.66
CA ARG A 214 -4.42 -7.57 14.31
C ARG A 214 -5.36 -7.49 15.51
N LYS A 215 -4.92 -8.06 16.64
CA LYS A 215 -5.71 -8.34 17.83
C LYS A 215 -6.03 -7.08 18.66
N THR A 216 -6.79 -7.23 19.73
CA THR A 216 -6.90 -6.23 20.81
C THR A 216 -5.56 -6.08 21.56
N ARG A 217 -5.52 -5.32 22.65
CA ARG A 217 -4.30 -5.10 23.48
C ARG A 217 -4.39 -5.66 24.91
N SER A 218 -5.42 -6.45 25.21
CA SER A 218 -5.58 -7.13 26.49
C SER A 218 -4.38 -8.02 26.85
N ARG A 219 -4.12 -8.21 28.14
CA ARG A 219 -3.02 -9.08 28.62
C ARG A 219 -3.52 -10.50 28.76
N GLN A 220 -2.97 -11.43 27.97
CA GLN A 220 -3.34 -12.84 28.02
C GLN A 220 -2.33 -13.70 28.80
N GLY A 221 -1.07 -13.25 28.87
CA GLY A 221 -0.03 -13.87 29.67
C GLY A 221 1.18 -12.95 29.86
N PHE A 222 2.33 -13.51 30.22
CA PHE A 222 3.56 -12.73 30.39
C PHE A 222 4.14 -12.22 29.07
N ILE A 223 3.94 -12.98 27.97
CA ILE A 223 4.55 -12.72 26.66
C ILE A 223 3.49 -12.34 25.60
N CYS A 224 2.29 -12.89 25.71
CA CYS A 224 1.28 -12.79 24.66
C CYS A 224 0.16 -11.82 25.05
N HIS A 225 -0.24 -11.02 24.06
CA HIS A 225 -1.20 -9.94 24.19
C HIS A 225 -2.27 -10.05 23.11
N GLY A 226 -3.47 -9.60 23.43
CA GLY A 226 -4.60 -9.48 22.54
C GLY A 226 -5.32 -10.79 22.24
N VAL A 227 -6.59 -10.65 21.97
CA VAL A 227 -7.52 -11.64 21.43
C VAL A 227 -7.94 -11.20 20.04
N ASP A 228 -8.26 -12.12 19.15
CA ASP A 228 -8.92 -11.79 17.89
C ASP A 228 -10.36 -11.34 18.19
N PRO A 229 -10.68 -10.04 18.06
CA PRO A 229 -12.01 -9.53 18.40
C PRO A 229 -13.11 -10.05 17.48
N ASN A 230 -12.79 -10.64 16.32
CA ASN A 230 -13.75 -11.31 15.45
C ASN A 230 -13.77 -12.83 15.64
N ARG A 231 -13.27 -13.31 16.79
CA ARG A 231 -13.43 -14.68 17.31
C ARG A 231 -13.99 -14.71 18.73
N ASN A 232 -14.31 -13.53 19.29
CA ASN A 232 -14.66 -13.37 20.70
C ASN A 232 -16.17 -13.21 20.93
N TRP A 233 -17.03 -13.26 19.91
CA TRP A 233 -18.48 -13.08 20.09
C TRP A 233 -19.15 -14.38 20.58
N ASP A 234 -20.23 -14.27 21.35
CA ASP A 234 -21.01 -15.42 21.87
C ASP A 234 -21.89 -16.07 20.80
N THR A 235 -21.27 -16.56 19.73
CA THR A 235 -21.92 -17.30 18.64
C THR A 235 -21.07 -18.51 18.27
N TYR A 236 -21.51 -19.68 18.72
CA TYR A 236 -20.80 -20.94 18.48
C TYR A 236 -19.32 -20.88 18.92
N TRP A 237 -19.01 -20.07 19.93
CA TRP A 237 -17.64 -19.75 20.36
C TRP A 237 -16.84 -21.02 20.70
N GLN A 238 -15.71 -21.20 20.02
CA GLN A 238 -14.84 -22.39 20.11
C GLN A 238 -15.55 -23.75 19.97
N THR A 239 -16.76 -23.79 19.41
CA THR A 239 -17.46 -25.05 19.20
C THR A 239 -16.80 -25.86 18.07
N GLY A 240 -16.74 -27.18 18.23
CA GLY A 240 -16.19 -28.08 17.20
C GLY A 240 -14.67 -28.08 17.06
N GLY A 241 -13.93 -27.28 17.83
CA GLY A 241 -12.46 -27.22 17.79
C GLY A 241 -11.90 -26.64 16.47
N THR A 242 -12.70 -25.88 15.74
CA THR A 242 -12.35 -25.30 14.44
C THR A 242 -12.76 -23.84 14.38
N GLY A 243 -11.97 -23.00 13.72
CA GLY A 243 -12.35 -21.63 13.39
C GLY A 243 -11.90 -20.54 14.37
N ALA A 244 -11.32 -20.89 15.52
CA ALA A 244 -10.57 -20.00 16.42
C ALA A 244 -9.49 -20.82 17.16
N SER A 245 -8.34 -20.22 17.46
CA SER A 245 -7.28 -20.86 18.25
C SER A 245 -7.55 -20.72 19.75
N ASP A 246 -7.12 -21.72 20.53
CA ASP A 246 -7.05 -21.71 22.00
C ASP A 246 -5.67 -21.27 22.53
N ASN A 247 -4.69 -21.08 21.65
CA ASN A 247 -3.36 -20.62 21.99
C ASN A 247 -3.28 -19.09 21.99
N MET A 248 -3.04 -18.51 23.18
CA MET A 248 -3.02 -17.06 23.41
C MET A 248 -2.06 -16.25 22.52
N CYS A 249 -1.07 -16.90 21.90
CA CYS A 249 -0.08 -16.25 21.06
C CYS A 249 -0.48 -16.23 19.57
N ASP A 250 -1.49 -17.00 19.18
CA ASP A 250 -1.93 -17.08 17.79
C ASP A 250 -2.70 -15.81 17.39
N GLY A 251 -2.71 -15.53 16.09
CA GLY A 251 -3.35 -14.35 15.52
C GLY A 251 -4.88 -14.40 15.54
N ASP A 252 -5.45 -15.61 15.62
CA ASP A 252 -6.87 -15.94 15.64
C ASP A 252 -7.31 -16.53 17.00
N PHE A 253 -6.55 -16.25 18.07
CA PHE A 253 -6.89 -16.64 19.43
C PHE A 253 -8.25 -16.07 19.83
N GLY A 254 -9.22 -16.93 20.17
CA GLY A 254 -10.61 -16.54 20.45
C GLY A 254 -10.89 -15.95 21.83
N GLY A 255 -9.86 -15.87 22.69
CA GLY A 255 -9.97 -15.40 24.07
C GLY A 255 -10.15 -16.54 25.07
N PRO A 256 -10.14 -16.25 26.37
CA PRO A 256 -10.44 -17.22 27.43
C PRO A 256 -11.93 -17.60 27.50
N GLU A 257 -12.83 -16.71 27.08
CA GLU A 257 -14.28 -16.93 26.99
C GLU A 257 -14.89 -15.98 25.95
N ALA A 258 -16.13 -16.24 25.52
CA ALA A 258 -16.88 -15.29 24.70
C ALA A 258 -17.08 -13.96 25.46
N PHE A 259 -16.92 -12.85 24.75
CA PHE A 259 -16.93 -11.48 25.27
C PHE A 259 -15.90 -11.20 26.36
N SER A 260 -14.78 -11.93 26.36
CA SER A 260 -13.64 -11.62 27.24
C SER A 260 -13.00 -10.25 26.96
N GLU A 261 -13.14 -9.74 25.73
CA GLU A 261 -12.63 -8.44 25.34
C GLU A 261 -13.68 -7.37 25.58
N ILE A 262 -13.32 -6.38 26.41
CA ILE A 262 -14.20 -5.25 26.76
C ILE A 262 -14.70 -4.51 25.52
N GLU A 263 -13.89 -4.45 24.45
CA GLU A 263 -14.27 -3.86 23.17
C GLU A 263 -15.47 -4.59 22.55
N THR A 264 -15.48 -5.93 22.57
CA THR A 264 -16.57 -6.73 21.99
C THR A 264 -17.77 -6.81 22.92
N GLU A 265 -17.55 -6.91 24.24
CA GLU A 265 -18.60 -6.92 25.25
C GLU A 265 -19.43 -5.64 25.17
N THR A 266 -18.77 -4.48 25.33
CA THR A 266 -19.46 -3.19 25.38
C THR A 266 -20.09 -2.79 24.05
N LEU A 267 -19.45 -3.12 22.92
CA LEU A 267 -20.05 -2.92 21.60
C LEU A 267 -21.31 -3.77 21.40
N SER A 268 -21.31 -5.01 21.91
CA SER A 268 -22.50 -5.88 21.87
C SER A 268 -23.65 -5.30 22.70
N ASP A 269 -23.36 -4.77 23.89
CA ASP A 269 -24.34 -4.09 24.74
C ASP A 269 -24.94 -2.86 24.05
N TYR A 270 -24.09 -2.06 23.38
CA TYR A 270 -24.56 -0.93 22.59
C TYR A 270 -25.49 -1.38 21.46
N ILE A 271 -25.11 -2.40 20.68
CA ILE A 271 -25.95 -2.95 19.59
C ILE A 271 -27.30 -3.43 20.14
N LEU A 272 -27.32 -4.14 21.28
CA LEU A 272 -28.55 -4.58 21.92
C LEU A 272 -29.43 -3.42 22.41
N SER A 273 -28.81 -2.31 22.84
CA SER A 273 -29.55 -1.12 23.29
C SER A 273 -30.33 -0.43 22.17
N ILE A 274 -29.94 -0.65 20.91
CA ILE A 274 -30.58 -0.08 19.72
C ILE A 274 -31.19 -1.14 18.79
N GLN A 275 -31.34 -2.39 19.24
CA GLN A 275 -31.75 -3.52 18.39
C GLN A 275 -33.05 -3.27 17.61
N ASP A 276 -34.03 -2.60 18.22
CA ASP A 276 -35.32 -2.28 17.61
C ASP A 276 -35.24 -1.21 16.51
N LYS A 277 -34.08 -0.54 16.38
CA LYS A 277 -33.80 0.48 15.37
C LYS A 277 -32.98 -0.05 14.19
N LEU A 278 -32.49 -1.29 14.25
CA LEU A 278 -31.57 -1.84 13.25
C LEU A 278 -32.27 -2.79 12.28
N ASN A 279 -31.90 -2.69 11.01
CA ASN A 279 -32.38 -3.57 9.94
C ASN A 279 -31.23 -4.30 9.22
N ILE A 280 -30.05 -3.68 9.18
CA ILE A 280 -28.86 -4.26 8.55
C ILE A 280 -27.63 -3.98 9.42
N TYR A 281 -26.79 -4.99 9.57
CA TYR A 281 -25.45 -4.87 10.16
C TYR A 281 -24.38 -5.16 9.11
N ILE A 282 -23.36 -4.30 9.03
CA ILE A 282 -22.27 -4.41 8.07
C ILE A 282 -20.95 -4.31 8.82
N SER A 283 -20.11 -5.32 8.64
CA SER A 283 -18.73 -5.35 9.12
C SER A 283 -17.79 -5.10 7.95
N PHE A 284 -16.84 -4.18 8.09
CA PHE A 284 -15.80 -3.97 7.08
C PHE A 284 -14.44 -4.49 7.56
N HIS A 285 -13.86 -5.33 6.70
CA HIS A 285 -12.59 -6.01 6.84
C HIS A 285 -11.70 -5.80 5.60
N SER A 286 -10.44 -6.20 5.70
CA SER A 286 -9.58 -6.38 4.54
C SER A 286 -8.51 -7.45 4.78
N ALA A 287 -8.07 -8.22 3.79
CA ALA A 287 -8.33 -8.04 2.37
C ALA A 287 -8.58 -9.38 1.67
N ALA A 288 -9.57 -9.43 0.77
CA ALA A 288 -9.84 -10.59 -0.07
C ALA A 288 -10.79 -10.34 -1.26
N GLU A 289 -11.40 -9.15 -1.36
CA GLU A 289 -12.48 -8.86 -2.32
C GLU A 289 -13.63 -9.86 -2.18
N LEU A 290 -14.13 -10.01 -0.95
CA LEU A 290 -15.25 -10.90 -0.62
C LEU A 290 -16.42 -10.11 -0.04
N LEU A 291 -17.64 -10.52 -0.37
CA LEU A 291 -18.85 -10.15 0.34
C LEU A 291 -19.41 -11.40 1.02
N LEU A 292 -19.29 -11.45 2.33
CA LEU A 292 -19.60 -12.62 3.15
C LEU A 292 -20.90 -12.41 3.92
N PHE A 293 -21.60 -13.50 4.18
CA PHE A 293 -22.76 -13.55 5.07
C PHE A 293 -22.71 -14.81 5.96
N PRO A 294 -23.56 -14.96 6.98
CA PRO A 294 -23.58 -16.16 7.81
C PRO A 294 -23.83 -17.45 7.00
N TRP A 295 -23.37 -18.62 7.43
CA TRP A 295 -22.66 -18.87 8.67
C TRP A 295 -21.15 -19.02 8.46
N GLY A 296 -20.37 -18.71 9.50
CA GLY A 296 -18.96 -19.11 9.59
C GLY A 296 -18.77 -20.50 10.18
N HIS A 297 -19.57 -20.85 11.19
CA HIS A 297 -19.34 -22.05 12.00
C HIS A 297 -19.74 -23.36 11.31
N THR A 298 -20.63 -23.30 10.31
CA THR A 298 -21.16 -24.47 9.59
C THR A 298 -21.26 -24.20 8.08
N SER A 299 -21.25 -25.27 7.29
CA SER A 299 -21.55 -25.24 5.85
C SER A 299 -23.05 -25.25 5.54
N ASP A 300 -23.90 -25.43 6.56
CA ASP A 300 -25.34 -25.40 6.39
C ASP A 300 -25.81 -24.01 5.93
N PRO A 301 -26.85 -23.93 5.08
CA PRO A 301 -27.36 -22.65 4.61
C PRO A 301 -27.92 -21.82 5.76
N VAL A 302 -27.69 -20.51 5.74
CA VAL A 302 -28.35 -19.57 6.63
C VAL A 302 -29.87 -19.56 6.37
N PRO A 303 -30.74 -19.47 7.41
CA PRO A 303 -32.15 -19.20 7.20
C PRO A 303 -32.34 -17.93 6.36
N GLY A 304 -33.10 -18.01 5.27
CA GLY A 304 -33.21 -16.90 4.30
C GLY A 304 -32.06 -16.84 3.29
N PHE A 305 -31.32 -17.93 3.09
CA PHE A 305 -30.17 -18.03 2.17
C PHE A 305 -30.43 -17.39 0.79
N GLU A 306 -31.60 -17.60 0.19
CA GLU A 306 -31.91 -17.03 -1.13
C GLU A 306 -31.89 -15.50 -1.13
N ASP A 307 -32.38 -14.85 -0.06
CA ASP A 307 -32.37 -13.39 0.07
C ASP A 307 -30.93 -12.91 0.26
N PHE A 308 -30.15 -13.58 1.11
CA PHE A 308 -28.73 -13.28 1.31
C PHE A 308 -27.93 -13.36 0.01
N ASN A 309 -28.12 -14.47 -0.71
CA ASN A 309 -27.44 -14.75 -1.96
C ASN A 309 -27.83 -13.74 -3.06
N THR A 310 -29.10 -13.39 -3.17
CA THR A 310 -29.60 -12.42 -4.17
C THR A 310 -29.09 -11.01 -3.92
N ILE A 311 -29.12 -10.57 -2.65
CA ILE A 311 -28.59 -9.27 -2.26
C ILE A 311 -27.08 -9.23 -2.52
N ALA A 312 -26.34 -10.26 -2.09
CA ALA A 312 -24.90 -10.32 -2.28
C ALA A 312 -24.49 -10.29 -3.76
N GLN A 313 -25.16 -11.05 -4.63
CA GLN A 313 -24.93 -11.03 -6.07
C GLN A 313 -25.15 -9.62 -6.64
N THR A 314 -26.27 -8.98 -6.28
CA THR A 314 -26.61 -7.63 -6.74
C THR A 314 -25.55 -6.60 -6.30
N THR A 315 -25.11 -6.68 -5.05
CA THR A 315 -24.07 -5.81 -4.50
C THR A 315 -22.73 -6.00 -5.21
N VAL A 316 -22.31 -7.24 -5.46
CA VAL A 316 -21.06 -7.54 -6.17
C VAL A 316 -21.11 -7.06 -7.62
N ASP A 317 -22.26 -7.20 -8.30
CA ASP A 317 -22.43 -6.68 -9.65
C ASP A 317 -22.30 -5.15 -9.71
N ALA A 318 -22.88 -4.43 -8.73
CA ALA A 318 -22.77 -2.97 -8.63
C ALA A 318 -21.32 -2.52 -8.32
N LEU A 319 -20.60 -3.24 -7.46
CA LEU A 319 -19.17 -2.99 -7.21
C LEU A 319 -18.34 -3.14 -8.49
N ARG A 320 -18.65 -4.16 -9.31
CA ARG A 320 -17.99 -4.40 -10.60
C ARG A 320 -18.30 -3.30 -11.61
N GLU A 321 -19.53 -2.80 -11.67
CA GLU A 321 -19.92 -1.78 -12.65
C GLU A 321 -19.10 -0.49 -12.53
N ARG A 322 -18.85 -0.02 -11.31
CA ARG A 322 -18.19 1.28 -11.09
C ARG A 322 -16.71 1.28 -11.47
N HIS A 323 -15.99 0.22 -11.12
CA HIS A 323 -14.51 0.18 -11.20
C HIS A 323 -13.93 -1.14 -11.72
N GLY A 324 -14.76 -2.08 -12.19
CA GLY A 324 -14.30 -3.38 -12.70
C GLY A 324 -13.78 -4.34 -11.62
N THR A 325 -13.92 -3.99 -10.34
CA THR A 325 -13.43 -4.81 -9.22
C THR A 325 -14.25 -6.09 -9.11
N GLN A 326 -13.58 -7.24 -8.95
CA GLN A 326 -14.24 -8.54 -8.92
C GLN A 326 -14.33 -9.06 -7.50
N TYR A 327 -15.50 -8.89 -6.88
CA TYR A 327 -15.77 -9.53 -5.60
C TYR A 327 -16.32 -10.93 -5.82
N ARG A 328 -15.98 -11.87 -4.93
CA ARG A 328 -16.74 -13.13 -4.77
C ARG A 328 -17.65 -12.99 -3.56
N PHE A 329 -18.66 -13.84 -3.45
CA PHE A 329 -19.57 -13.80 -2.31
C PHE A 329 -20.02 -15.20 -1.90
N GLY A 330 -20.53 -15.32 -0.67
CA GLY A 330 -21.06 -16.56 -0.11
C GLY A 330 -21.09 -16.57 1.41
N SER A 331 -21.50 -17.70 1.99
CA SER A 331 -21.37 -17.88 3.44
C SER A 331 -19.89 -17.84 3.84
N ILE A 332 -19.57 -17.31 5.03
CA ILE A 332 -18.17 -17.26 5.53
C ILE A 332 -17.51 -18.64 5.39
N ASN A 333 -18.15 -19.70 5.88
CA ASN A 333 -17.58 -21.05 5.86
C ASN A 333 -17.16 -21.51 4.45
N GLN A 334 -18.01 -21.27 3.45
CA GLN A 334 -17.81 -21.75 2.08
C GLN A 334 -16.94 -20.82 1.24
N ALA A 335 -17.03 -19.51 1.45
CA ALA A 335 -16.36 -18.51 0.62
C ALA A 335 -14.94 -18.18 1.12
N ILE A 336 -14.65 -18.35 2.41
CA ILE A 336 -13.31 -18.12 2.98
C ILE A 336 -12.77 -19.36 3.69
N TYR A 337 -13.31 -19.72 4.86
CA TYR A 337 -12.94 -20.87 5.69
C TYR A 337 -13.87 -20.94 6.92
N PRO A 338 -13.95 -22.09 7.62
CA PRO A 338 -14.72 -22.21 8.86
C PRO A 338 -14.23 -21.24 9.95
N ALA A 339 -15.14 -20.48 10.56
CA ALA A 339 -14.85 -19.50 11.60
C ALA A 339 -15.96 -19.48 12.68
N THR A 340 -15.58 -19.36 13.95
CA THR A 340 -16.53 -19.28 15.08
C THR A 340 -16.37 -17.96 15.83
N GLY A 341 -17.41 -17.52 16.55
CA GLY A 341 -17.33 -16.33 17.39
C GLY A 341 -17.19 -15.00 16.62
N GLY A 342 -17.71 -14.94 15.39
CA GLY A 342 -17.68 -13.74 14.55
C GLY A 342 -18.88 -12.82 14.77
N SER A 343 -18.71 -11.51 14.53
CA SER A 343 -19.73 -10.50 14.77
C SER A 343 -21.00 -10.71 13.94
N ILE A 344 -20.88 -10.96 12.64
CA ILE A 344 -22.06 -11.08 11.75
C ILE A 344 -22.91 -12.32 12.07
N ASP A 345 -22.28 -13.43 12.43
CA ASP A 345 -22.99 -14.65 12.88
C ASP A 345 -23.77 -14.36 14.17
N TRP A 346 -23.18 -13.59 15.10
CA TRP A 346 -23.81 -13.23 16.36
C TRP A 346 -25.00 -12.29 16.13
N VAL A 347 -24.82 -11.24 15.34
CA VAL A 347 -25.87 -10.27 15.06
C VAL A 347 -27.06 -10.94 14.36
N PHE A 348 -26.82 -11.76 13.34
CA PHE A 348 -27.90 -12.49 12.68
C PHE A 348 -28.63 -13.41 13.66
N LEU A 349 -27.89 -14.20 14.44
CA LEU A 349 -28.50 -15.15 15.39
C LEU A 349 -29.30 -14.46 16.49
N ARG A 350 -28.82 -13.31 16.99
CA ARG A 350 -29.39 -12.62 18.16
C ARG A 350 -30.50 -11.64 17.80
N LEU A 351 -30.37 -10.94 16.67
CA LEU A 351 -31.30 -9.88 16.26
C LEU A 351 -32.23 -10.30 15.11
N GLY A 352 -31.88 -11.35 14.35
CA GLY A 352 -32.69 -11.80 13.20
C GLY A 352 -32.70 -10.82 12.02
N ILE A 353 -31.70 -9.92 11.94
CA ILE A 353 -31.54 -8.92 10.88
C ILE A 353 -30.48 -9.35 9.86
N LEU A 354 -30.49 -8.74 8.66
CA LEU A 354 -29.47 -9.03 7.65
C LEU A 354 -28.09 -8.57 8.15
N SER A 355 -27.07 -9.42 7.97
CA SER A 355 -25.69 -9.11 8.37
C SER A 355 -24.69 -9.51 7.29
N TYR A 356 -23.82 -8.58 6.89
CA TYR A 356 -22.78 -8.82 5.87
C TYR A 356 -21.40 -8.41 6.36
N CYS A 357 -20.38 -9.07 5.84
CA CYS A 357 -18.98 -8.71 6.02
C CYS A 357 -18.35 -8.42 4.66
N TYR A 358 -17.77 -7.23 4.48
CA TYR A 358 -16.95 -6.93 3.31
C TYR A 358 -15.50 -7.19 3.62
N GLU A 359 -14.81 -7.96 2.78
CA GLU A 359 -13.35 -8.02 2.74
C GLU A 359 -12.89 -7.14 1.56
N PHE A 360 -12.36 -5.95 1.85
CA PHE A 360 -11.94 -4.99 0.83
C PHE A 360 -10.73 -5.46 0.01
N ARG A 361 -10.32 -4.60 -0.93
CA ARG A 361 -9.21 -4.86 -1.86
C ARG A 361 -7.94 -5.24 -1.14
N SER A 362 -7.24 -6.25 -1.67
CA SER A 362 -5.84 -6.45 -1.35
C SER A 362 -4.99 -5.55 -2.25
N ARG A 363 -3.78 -5.18 -1.82
CA ARG A 363 -2.81 -4.64 -2.78
C ARG A 363 -2.51 -5.80 -3.74
N ASN A 364 -2.97 -5.69 -4.99
CA ASN A 364 -2.96 -6.79 -5.96
C ASN A 364 -1.60 -7.52 -6.05
N THR A 365 -0.49 -6.89 -5.70
CA THR A 365 0.87 -7.45 -5.78
C THR A 365 1.07 -8.76 -5.03
N ALA A 366 0.50 -9.01 -3.84
CA ALA A 366 0.80 -10.25 -3.10
C ALA A 366 0.16 -11.49 -3.75
N THR A 367 -1.10 -11.37 -4.17
CA THR A 367 -1.82 -12.42 -4.89
C THR A 367 -1.24 -12.60 -6.29
N GLU A 368 -0.92 -11.51 -6.99
CA GLU A 368 -0.29 -11.56 -8.31
C GLU A 368 1.11 -12.19 -8.28
N ILE A 369 1.94 -11.88 -7.27
CA ILE A 369 3.26 -12.51 -7.08
C ILE A 369 3.11 -14.00 -6.79
N LYS A 370 2.14 -14.38 -5.96
CA LYS A 370 1.85 -15.78 -5.66
C LYS A 370 1.37 -16.51 -6.91
N ASP A 371 0.46 -15.93 -7.68
CA ASP A 371 -0.02 -16.51 -8.94
C ASP A 371 1.12 -16.63 -9.97
N LEU A 372 2.04 -15.66 -10.02
CA LEU A 372 3.22 -15.70 -10.86
C LEU A 372 4.24 -16.77 -10.41
N ALA A 373 4.35 -17.04 -9.11
CA ALA A 373 5.19 -18.10 -8.57
C ALA A 373 4.59 -19.50 -8.78
N ASP A 374 3.27 -19.63 -8.66
CA ASP A 374 2.58 -20.92 -8.72
C ASP A 374 2.32 -21.39 -10.17
N ASN A 375 2.18 -20.45 -11.13
CA ASN A 375 1.75 -20.78 -12.50
C ASN A 375 2.85 -20.62 -13.57
N ILE A 376 4.07 -20.21 -13.20
CA ILE A 376 5.18 -20.01 -14.15
C ILE A 376 6.42 -20.75 -13.67
N ASN A 377 7.03 -21.50 -14.58
CA ASN A 377 8.32 -22.14 -14.35
C ASN A 377 9.45 -21.13 -14.60
N TRP A 378 10.10 -20.70 -13.51
CA TRP A 378 11.22 -19.76 -13.56
C TRP A 378 12.57 -20.47 -13.59
N TYR A 379 13.40 -20.11 -14.57
CA TYR A 379 14.81 -20.54 -14.64
C TYR A 379 15.69 -19.31 -14.37
N ILE A 380 16.15 -19.16 -13.13
CA ILE A 380 16.85 -17.94 -12.68
C ILE A 380 18.34 -18.24 -12.50
N PHE A 381 19.17 -17.44 -13.17
CA PHE A 381 20.63 -17.49 -13.06
C PHE A 381 21.15 -16.17 -12.49
N PRO A 382 21.45 -16.09 -11.19
CA PRO A 382 21.84 -14.83 -10.56
C PRO A 382 23.15 -14.24 -11.10
N ILE A 383 24.09 -15.10 -11.52
CA ILE A 383 25.41 -14.70 -12.03
C ILE A 383 25.79 -15.63 -13.17
N ILE A 384 26.00 -15.08 -14.36
CA ILE A 384 26.47 -15.82 -15.54
C ILE A 384 28.00 -15.76 -15.66
N ASN A 385 28.58 -14.55 -15.57
CA ASN A 385 30.03 -14.32 -15.60
C ASN A 385 30.62 -14.47 -14.19
N VAL A 386 30.68 -15.71 -13.68
CA VAL A 386 31.02 -16.01 -12.28
C VAL A 386 32.45 -15.60 -11.94
N ASP A 387 33.41 -15.96 -12.79
CA ASP A 387 34.83 -15.66 -12.62
C ASP A 387 35.13 -14.16 -12.78
N GLY A 388 34.49 -13.49 -13.74
CA GLY A 388 34.55 -12.05 -13.90
C GLY A 388 33.93 -11.32 -12.71
N TYR A 389 32.81 -11.80 -12.18
CA TYR A 389 32.17 -11.25 -10.99
C TYR A 389 33.07 -11.37 -9.75
N GLU A 390 33.65 -12.54 -9.48
CA GLU A 390 34.60 -12.70 -8.38
C GLU A 390 35.83 -11.80 -8.53
N TYR A 391 36.30 -11.57 -9.77
CA TYR A 391 37.38 -10.63 -10.03
C TYR A 391 36.98 -9.17 -9.73
N THR A 392 35.72 -8.77 -9.95
CA THR A 392 35.24 -7.43 -9.56
C THR A 392 35.25 -7.21 -8.05
N ARG A 393 34.97 -8.27 -7.28
CA ARG A 393 34.94 -8.20 -5.82
C ARG A 393 36.32 -8.12 -5.20
N ASN A 394 37.29 -8.80 -5.80
CA ASN A 394 38.59 -9.04 -5.16
C ASN A 394 39.74 -8.25 -5.79
N VAL A 395 39.62 -7.80 -7.05
CA VAL A 395 40.77 -7.24 -7.79
C VAL A 395 40.44 -5.92 -8.51
N TYR A 396 39.45 -5.89 -9.40
CA TYR A 396 39.13 -4.68 -10.16
C TYR A 396 37.63 -4.49 -10.32
N ARG A 397 37.09 -3.57 -9.54
CA ARG A 397 35.65 -3.35 -9.38
C ARG A 397 34.88 -3.01 -10.66
N MET A 398 35.55 -2.46 -11.67
CA MET A 398 34.97 -2.08 -12.96
C MET A 398 35.25 -3.09 -14.08
N TRP A 399 35.70 -4.31 -13.73
CA TRP A 399 35.89 -5.38 -14.70
C TRP A 399 34.54 -5.85 -15.27
N ARG A 400 34.48 -6.12 -16.59
CA ARG A 400 33.25 -6.50 -17.29
C ARG A 400 33.35 -7.78 -18.11
N LYS A 401 34.54 -8.34 -18.28
CA LYS A 401 34.82 -9.49 -19.14
C LYS A 401 34.86 -10.80 -18.34
N THR A 402 34.88 -11.94 -19.00
CA THR A 402 35.28 -13.23 -18.39
C THR A 402 36.77 -13.21 -18.00
N ARG A 403 37.34 -14.32 -17.52
CA ARG A 403 38.77 -14.42 -17.16
C ARG A 403 39.60 -15.33 -18.06
N SER A 404 39.05 -15.77 -19.19
CA SER A 404 39.79 -16.55 -20.19
C SER A 404 41.05 -15.83 -20.69
N GLN A 405 42.13 -16.55 -20.98
CA GLN A 405 43.36 -15.94 -21.49
C GLN A 405 43.26 -15.74 -23.00
N GLN A 406 43.29 -14.49 -23.47
CA GLN A 406 43.15 -14.14 -24.90
C GLN A 406 44.50 -13.80 -25.56
N GLY A 407 45.53 -13.52 -24.75
CA GLY A 407 46.89 -13.26 -25.21
C GLY A 407 47.90 -13.21 -24.06
N LEU A 408 49.09 -12.64 -24.31
CA LEU A 408 50.17 -12.53 -23.30
C LEU A 408 49.80 -11.63 -22.12
N ILE A 409 49.00 -10.59 -22.36
CA ILE A 409 48.68 -9.55 -21.36
C ILE A 409 47.18 -9.24 -21.25
N CYS A 410 46.35 -9.77 -22.15
CA CYS A 410 44.92 -9.44 -22.22
C CYS A 410 44.07 -10.67 -21.93
N ASN A 411 43.10 -10.48 -21.04
CA ASN A 411 42.23 -11.53 -20.53
C ASN A 411 40.77 -11.13 -20.73
N GLY A 412 39.94 -12.14 -20.94
CA GLY A 412 38.50 -12.06 -20.94
C GLY A 412 37.89 -11.62 -22.26
N VAL A 413 36.66 -12.07 -22.45
CA VAL A 413 35.73 -11.67 -23.50
C VAL A 413 34.53 -11.00 -22.85
N ASP A 414 33.91 -10.03 -23.51
CA ASP A 414 32.64 -9.46 -23.08
C ASP A 414 31.52 -10.48 -23.35
N PRO A 415 30.94 -11.10 -22.31
CA PRO A 415 29.91 -12.13 -22.49
C PRO A 415 28.63 -11.56 -23.10
N ASN A 416 28.42 -10.24 -23.08
CA ASN A 416 27.28 -9.58 -23.74
C ASN A 416 27.54 -9.28 -25.23
N ARG A 417 28.67 -9.74 -25.79
CA ARG A 417 29.04 -9.62 -27.22
C ARG A 417 29.38 -10.95 -27.88
N ASN A 418 29.38 -12.05 -27.12
CA ASN A 418 29.88 -13.35 -27.54
C ASN A 418 28.77 -14.28 -28.06
N TRP A 419 27.69 -13.72 -28.60
CA TRP A 419 26.55 -14.46 -29.17
C TRP A 419 26.56 -14.37 -30.69
N ASP A 420 26.18 -15.44 -31.40
CA ASP A 420 26.37 -15.55 -32.86
C ASP A 420 25.51 -14.59 -33.71
N VAL A 421 24.45 -14.01 -33.16
CA VAL A 421 23.58 -13.08 -33.89
C VAL A 421 24.31 -11.81 -34.28
N TYR A 422 24.53 -11.67 -35.58
CA TYR A 422 25.27 -10.56 -36.21
C TYR A 422 26.72 -10.41 -35.69
N TRP A 423 27.29 -11.46 -35.10
CA TRP A 423 28.67 -11.47 -34.62
C TRP A 423 29.68 -11.27 -35.75
N GLU A 424 29.56 -12.06 -36.82
CA GLU A 424 30.44 -12.05 -37.99
C GLU A 424 30.45 -10.72 -38.75
N LYS A 425 29.44 -9.87 -38.52
CA LYS A 425 29.37 -8.54 -39.14
C LYS A 425 30.36 -7.55 -38.52
N GLY A 426 31.12 -7.93 -37.49
CA GLY A 426 32.15 -7.09 -36.84
C GLY A 426 31.57 -5.76 -36.35
N GLY A 427 30.36 -5.82 -35.78
CA GLY A 427 29.42 -4.70 -35.71
C GLY A 427 29.79 -3.54 -34.77
N ILE A 428 29.06 -2.43 -34.97
CA ILE A 428 29.05 -1.25 -34.10
C ILE A 428 28.76 -1.69 -32.66
N GLY A 429 29.56 -1.21 -31.69
CA GLY A 429 29.37 -1.53 -30.26
C GLY A 429 30.09 -2.80 -29.78
N SER A 430 30.89 -3.45 -30.63
CA SER A 430 31.69 -4.65 -30.34
C SER A 430 33.13 -4.46 -30.86
N SER A 431 34.12 -4.96 -30.14
CA SER A 431 35.53 -4.81 -30.51
C SER A 431 36.18 -6.15 -30.90
N ALA A 432 37.09 -6.10 -31.88
CA ALA A 432 37.99 -7.21 -32.24
C ALA A 432 39.35 -7.12 -31.51
N ASN A 433 39.60 -6.05 -30.76
CA ASN A 433 40.81 -5.90 -29.97
C ASN A 433 40.67 -6.65 -28.64
N MET A 434 41.48 -7.69 -28.42
CA MET A 434 41.43 -8.54 -27.21
C MET A 434 41.60 -7.79 -25.88
N CYS A 435 42.18 -6.59 -25.91
CA CYS A 435 42.40 -5.77 -24.72
C CYS A 435 41.25 -4.79 -24.46
N ASP A 436 40.32 -4.63 -25.41
CA ASP A 436 39.15 -3.78 -25.27
C ASP A 436 38.14 -4.39 -24.28
N GLY A 437 37.37 -3.54 -23.59
CA GLY A 437 36.33 -3.95 -22.65
C GLY A 437 35.11 -4.58 -23.34
N SER A 438 34.91 -4.30 -24.63
CA SER A 438 33.84 -4.80 -25.49
C SER A 438 34.31 -5.90 -26.45
N PHE A 439 35.47 -6.52 -26.17
CA PHE A 439 36.02 -7.58 -27.01
C PHE A 439 35.03 -8.75 -27.13
N ALA A 440 34.58 -9.05 -28.35
CA ALA A 440 33.52 -10.03 -28.61
C ALA A 440 33.98 -11.50 -28.60
N GLY A 441 35.29 -11.74 -28.47
CA GLY A 441 35.90 -13.07 -28.51
C GLY A 441 36.55 -13.39 -29.86
N PRO A 442 37.31 -14.49 -29.93
CA PRO A 442 37.88 -14.98 -31.18
C PRO A 442 36.82 -15.59 -32.13
N GLU A 443 35.72 -16.09 -31.57
CA GLU A 443 34.54 -16.61 -32.28
C GLU A 443 33.30 -16.43 -31.40
N ALA A 444 32.09 -16.53 -31.97
CA ALA A 444 30.87 -16.57 -31.19
C ALA A 444 30.86 -17.82 -30.27
N PHE A 445 30.34 -17.69 -29.05
CA PHE A 445 30.33 -18.74 -28.03
C PHE A 445 31.73 -19.29 -27.68
N SER A 446 32.77 -18.48 -27.87
CA SER A 446 34.14 -18.83 -27.46
C SER A 446 34.28 -18.99 -25.94
N GLU A 447 33.40 -18.38 -25.15
CA GLU A 447 33.39 -18.50 -23.69
C GLU A 447 32.47 -19.64 -23.24
N ILE A 448 32.92 -20.38 -22.23
CA ILE A 448 32.17 -21.53 -21.72
C ILE A 448 30.85 -21.10 -21.09
N GLU A 449 30.79 -19.90 -20.51
CA GLU A 449 29.61 -19.31 -19.88
C GLU A 449 28.50 -19.07 -20.91
N THR A 450 28.82 -18.40 -22.03
CA THR A 450 27.85 -18.09 -23.09
C THR A 450 27.45 -19.34 -23.86
N LYS A 451 28.40 -20.26 -24.10
CA LYS A 451 28.12 -21.56 -24.73
C LYS A 451 27.21 -22.45 -23.89
N SER A 452 27.49 -22.59 -22.60
CA SER A 452 26.68 -23.44 -21.72
C SER A 452 25.27 -22.86 -21.54
N LEU A 453 25.17 -21.52 -21.45
CA LEU A 453 23.88 -20.85 -21.34
C LEU A 453 23.07 -21.01 -22.63
N SER A 454 23.68 -20.90 -23.82
CA SER A 454 22.97 -21.08 -25.08
C SER A 454 22.47 -22.52 -25.25
N GLU A 455 23.30 -23.53 -24.95
CA GLU A 455 22.91 -24.94 -24.97
C GLU A 455 21.74 -25.22 -24.01
N TYR A 456 21.76 -24.64 -22.81
CA TYR A 456 20.67 -24.79 -21.86
C TYR A 456 19.38 -24.11 -22.33
N ILE A 457 19.45 -22.88 -22.84
CA ILE A 457 18.30 -22.17 -23.38
C ILE A 457 17.67 -22.95 -24.55
N LEU A 458 18.48 -23.51 -25.44
CA LEU A 458 18.00 -24.34 -26.55
C LEU A 458 17.33 -25.63 -26.04
N SER A 459 17.81 -26.22 -24.95
CA SER A 459 17.17 -27.39 -24.33
C SER A 459 15.76 -27.08 -23.78
N LEU A 460 15.46 -25.81 -23.53
CA LEU A 460 14.18 -25.33 -23.05
C LEU A 460 13.28 -24.76 -24.16
N ALA A 461 13.69 -24.81 -25.43
CA ALA A 461 13.03 -24.12 -26.54
C ALA A 461 11.49 -24.30 -26.58
N ASP A 462 11.02 -25.53 -26.35
CA ASP A 462 9.59 -25.87 -26.37
C ASP A 462 8.80 -25.32 -25.17
N ASN A 463 9.49 -24.99 -24.08
CA ASN A 463 8.90 -24.60 -22.79
C ASN A 463 9.30 -23.19 -22.32
N LEU A 464 10.14 -22.48 -23.09
CA LEU A 464 10.55 -21.12 -22.79
C LEU A 464 9.66 -20.12 -23.52
N ASN A 465 8.98 -19.24 -22.77
CA ASN A 465 8.02 -18.27 -23.30
C ASN A 465 8.61 -16.86 -23.45
N PHE A 466 9.61 -16.51 -22.64
CA PHE A 466 10.32 -15.24 -22.72
C PHE A 466 11.70 -15.36 -22.06
N TYR A 467 12.59 -14.43 -22.38
CA TYR A 467 13.93 -14.33 -21.79
C TYR A 467 14.16 -12.92 -21.27
N ILE A 468 14.76 -12.81 -20.07
CA ILE A 468 15.08 -11.54 -19.43
C ILE A 468 16.55 -11.54 -19.06
N SER A 469 17.27 -10.51 -19.47
CA SER A 469 18.63 -10.25 -19.01
C SER A 469 18.69 -9.01 -18.11
N PHE A 470 19.49 -9.08 -17.06
CA PHE A 470 19.67 -8.00 -16.07
C PHE A 470 21.07 -7.42 -16.18
N HIS A 471 21.14 -6.10 -16.26
CA HIS A 471 22.36 -5.31 -16.37
C HIS A 471 22.29 -4.17 -15.36
N SER A 472 23.44 -3.60 -15.07
CA SER A 472 23.56 -2.35 -14.33
C SER A 472 24.61 -1.51 -15.05
N ALA A 473 24.53 -0.18 -15.12
CA ALA A 473 23.53 0.68 -14.50
C ALA A 473 23.07 1.80 -15.46
N ALA A 474 21.76 1.91 -15.69
CA ALA A 474 21.23 2.95 -16.59
C ALA A 474 19.76 3.40 -16.37
N ASN A 475 18.97 2.77 -15.49
CA ASN A 475 17.51 3.01 -15.35
C ASN A 475 16.77 2.81 -16.69
N MET A 476 16.94 1.65 -17.33
CA MET A 476 16.34 1.41 -18.64
C MET A 476 15.66 0.05 -18.73
N LEU A 477 14.59 -0.03 -19.50
CA LEU A 477 13.95 -1.28 -19.86
C LEU A 477 13.88 -1.39 -21.38
N LEU A 478 14.66 -2.31 -21.93
CA LEU A 478 14.73 -2.52 -23.37
C LEU A 478 13.67 -3.53 -23.75
N PHE A 479 12.47 -3.01 -24.04
CA PHE A 479 11.19 -3.73 -24.33
C PHE A 479 10.54 -4.37 -23.06
N PRO A 480 9.20 -4.44 -22.87
CA PRO A 480 8.05 -3.81 -23.54
C PRO A 480 7.45 -2.60 -22.76
N TRP A 481 6.51 -1.88 -23.40
CA TRP A 481 5.94 -0.59 -22.95
C TRP A 481 5.04 -0.62 -21.69
N ALA A 482 4.48 -1.78 -21.32
CA ALA A 482 3.40 -1.87 -20.33
C ALA A 482 3.84 -1.86 -18.85
N THR A 483 5.13 -1.98 -18.57
CA THR A 483 5.65 -2.30 -17.23
C THR A 483 6.23 -1.09 -16.48
N ILE A 484 6.35 0.06 -17.16
CA ILE A 484 7.05 1.24 -16.64
C ILE A 484 6.23 2.00 -15.62
N ASN A 485 4.90 1.98 -15.78
CA ASN A 485 4.01 2.53 -14.77
C ASN A 485 4.12 1.75 -13.45
N ALA A 486 4.35 0.43 -13.50
CA ALA A 486 4.59 -0.38 -12.31
C ALA A 486 5.96 -0.08 -11.68
N LEU A 487 7.01 0.08 -12.49
CA LEU A 487 8.34 0.53 -12.04
C LEU A 487 8.28 1.90 -11.32
N HIS A 488 7.50 2.85 -11.87
CA HIS A 488 7.36 4.18 -11.28
C HIS A 488 6.46 4.21 -10.04
N ALA A 489 5.41 3.37 -9.99
CA ALA A 489 4.34 3.48 -9.00
C ALA A 489 4.81 3.27 -7.54
N ARG A 490 5.90 2.54 -7.32
CA ARG A 490 6.34 2.20 -5.95
C ARG A 490 7.25 3.25 -5.32
N HIS A 491 8.32 3.65 -6.01
CA HIS A 491 9.29 4.63 -5.48
C HIS A 491 9.55 5.83 -6.40
N GLY A 492 8.70 6.05 -7.41
CA GLY A 492 8.81 7.22 -8.31
C GLY A 492 9.97 7.15 -9.30
N THR A 493 10.58 5.98 -9.52
CA THR A 493 11.73 5.83 -10.40
C THR A 493 11.32 5.94 -11.87
N ASN A 494 11.93 6.88 -12.60
CA ASN A 494 11.74 7.02 -14.04
C ASN A 494 12.68 6.10 -14.82
N TYR A 495 12.12 5.18 -15.60
CA TYR A 495 12.85 4.31 -16.54
C TYR A 495 12.65 4.77 -17.99
N THR A 496 13.75 4.78 -18.77
CA THR A 496 13.68 4.99 -20.23
C THR A 496 13.51 3.65 -20.94
N TYR A 497 12.74 3.57 -22.02
CA TYR A 497 12.46 2.32 -22.69
C TYR A 497 12.54 2.38 -24.21
N GLY A 498 12.70 1.22 -24.83
CA GLY A 498 12.65 1.06 -26.28
C GLY A 498 13.67 0.05 -26.81
N PRO A 499 13.80 -0.07 -28.14
CA PRO A 499 14.79 -0.94 -28.75
C PRO A 499 16.21 -0.61 -28.29
N VAL A 500 17.02 -1.62 -27.97
CA VAL A 500 18.42 -1.49 -27.53
C VAL A 500 19.19 -0.47 -28.39
N TYR A 501 19.04 -0.59 -29.71
CA TYR A 501 19.70 0.24 -30.72
C TYR A 501 19.42 1.75 -30.55
N SER A 502 18.17 2.13 -30.30
CA SER A 502 17.72 3.53 -30.23
C SER A 502 17.77 4.11 -28.82
N THR A 503 17.65 3.25 -27.80
CA THR A 503 17.51 3.70 -26.42
C THR A 503 18.88 3.79 -25.75
N ILE A 504 19.77 2.81 -25.97
CA ILE A 504 21.13 2.78 -25.41
C ILE A 504 22.17 3.17 -26.46
N TYR A 505 22.49 2.24 -27.37
CA TYR A 505 23.39 2.45 -28.51
C TYR A 505 23.32 1.23 -29.44
N PRO A 506 23.71 1.37 -30.72
CA PRO A 506 23.82 0.24 -31.64
C PRO A 506 24.81 -0.81 -31.15
N THR A 507 24.37 -2.07 -31.05
CA THR A 507 25.21 -3.19 -30.61
C THR A 507 24.80 -4.50 -31.30
N THR A 508 25.75 -5.43 -31.46
CA THR A 508 25.51 -6.78 -32.01
C THR A 508 25.96 -7.85 -31.02
N GLY A 509 25.50 -9.10 -31.22
CA GLY A 509 25.93 -10.24 -30.41
C GLY A 509 25.45 -10.19 -28.96
N ILE A 510 24.24 -9.65 -28.70
CA ILE A 510 23.62 -9.64 -27.36
C ILE A 510 22.66 -10.82 -27.19
N SER A 511 22.51 -11.27 -25.94
CA SER A 511 21.70 -12.45 -25.60
C SER A 511 20.20 -12.29 -25.90
N SER A 512 19.61 -11.11 -25.64
CA SER A 512 18.18 -10.86 -25.87
C SER A 512 17.80 -10.97 -27.34
N ASP A 513 18.63 -10.42 -28.24
CA ASP A 513 18.45 -10.51 -29.68
C ASP A 513 18.70 -11.93 -30.18
N TRP A 514 19.69 -12.62 -29.60
CA TRP A 514 19.97 -14.01 -29.89
C TRP A 514 18.78 -14.92 -29.58
N VAL A 515 18.22 -14.85 -28.37
CA VAL A 515 17.08 -15.67 -27.99
C VAL A 515 15.88 -15.40 -28.90
N HIS A 516 15.61 -14.13 -29.21
CA HIS A 516 14.54 -13.78 -30.12
C HIS A 516 14.76 -14.37 -31.52
N TYR A 517 15.98 -14.28 -32.05
CA TYR A 517 16.29 -14.83 -33.36
C TYR A 517 16.25 -16.36 -33.39
N ALA A 518 16.79 -17.02 -32.37
CA ALA A 518 16.89 -18.47 -32.28
C ALA A 518 15.52 -19.14 -32.07
N LEU A 519 14.70 -18.58 -31.18
CA LEU A 519 13.47 -19.22 -30.71
C LEU A 519 12.17 -18.52 -31.16
N GLY A 520 12.25 -17.28 -31.66
CA GLY A 520 11.07 -16.48 -32.01
C GLY A 520 10.28 -15.95 -30.81
N ILE A 521 10.83 -16.04 -29.60
CA ILE A 521 10.19 -15.57 -28.37
C ILE A 521 10.64 -14.15 -28.01
N PRO A 522 9.87 -13.39 -27.20
CA PRO A 522 10.32 -12.09 -26.70
C PRO A 522 11.57 -12.18 -25.82
N GLY A 523 12.55 -11.32 -26.10
CA GLY A 523 13.75 -11.11 -25.29
C GLY A 523 13.76 -9.69 -24.72
N PHE A 524 14.00 -9.55 -23.42
CA PHE A 524 13.95 -8.29 -22.68
C PHE A 524 15.25 -8.04 -21.92
N THR A 525 15.59 -6.77 -21.71
CA THR A 525 16.78 -6.39 -20.96
C THR A 525 16.47 -5.26 -19.99
N TYR A 526 16.72 -5.50 -18.70
CA TYR A 526 16.63 -4.49 -17.64
C TYR A 526 18.02 -3.92 -17.36
N GLU A 527 18.12 -2.61 -17.34
CA GLU A 527 19.25 -1.84 -16.82
C GLU A 527 18.82 -1.21 -15.49
N PHE A 528 19.33 -1.74 -14.38
CA PHE A 528 18.94 -1.31 -13.05
C PHE A 528 19.36 0.12 -12.72
N ARG A 529 18.82 0.61 -11.60
CA ARG A 529 19.00 1.99 -11.19
C ARG A 529 20.47 2.36 -11.00
N ASN A 530 20.80 3.56 -11.43
CA ASN A 530 22.10 4.21 -11.25
C ASN A 530 22.00 5.45 -10.37
N ARG A 531 20.81 5.81 -9.86
CA ARG A 531 20.58 7.03 -9.09
C ARG A 531 19.64 6.84 -7.91
N ASN A 532 19.85 7.66 -6.89
CA ASN A 532 18.91 7.84 -5.78
C ASN A 532 17.66 8.59 -6.24
N THR A 533 16.48 8.07 -5.93
CA THR A 533 15.20 8.72 -6.28
C THR A 533 14.88 9.94 -5.43
N ALA A 534 15.33 9.98 -4.16
CA ALA A 534 15.08 11.09 -3.25
C ALA A 534 16.08 12.23 -3.43
N THR A 535 17.36 11.93 -3.69
CA THR A 535 18.44 12.95 -3.75
C THR A 535 18.93 13.25 -5.17
N GLY A 536 18.62 12.40 -6.16
CA GLY A 536 19.12 12.52 -7.53
C GLY A 536 20.61 12.15 -7.71
N GLU A 537 21.28 11.72 -6.64
CA GLU A 537 22.69 11.32 -6.65
C GLU A 537 22.94 10.15 -7.61
N ASN A 538 24.01 10.21 -8.41
CA ASN A 538 24.37 9.18 -9.39
C ASN A 538 25.45 8.24 -8.84
N TYR A 539 25.07 6.99 -8.64
CA TYR A 539 25.92 5.91 -8.16
C TYR A 539 26.62 5.13 -9.29
N GLY A 540 26.18 5.28 -10.55
CA GLY A 540 26.67 4.45 -11.65
C GLY A 540 26.52 2.96 -11.32
N PHE A 541 27.58 2.17 -11.52
CA PHE A 541 27.60 0.71 -11.25
C PHE A 541 27.77 0.35 -9.76
N LEU A 542 27.77 1.34 -8.85
CA LEU A 542 28.11 1.21 -7.43
C LEU A 542 26.99 1.74 -6.52
N ALA A 543 25.75 1.32 -6.76
CA ALA A 543 24.64 1.64 -5.86
C ALA A 543 24.93 1.14 -4.42
N PRO A 544 24.62 1.94 -3.38
CA PRO A 544 24.86 1.55 -2.00
C PRO A 544 23.85 0.48 -1.53
N PRO A 545 24.13 -0.29 -0.45
CA PRO A 545 23.30 -1.43 -0.04
C PRO A 545 21.83 -1.12 0.27
N GLU A 546 21.55 0.08 0.77
CA GLU A 546 20.19 0.60 0.98
C GLU A 546 19.38 0.65 -0.31
N GLU A 547 20.07 0.69 -1.46
CA GLU A 547 19.46 0.65 -2.78
C GLU A 547 19.21 -0.78 -3.30
N ILE A 548 19.39 -1.83 -2.50
CA ILE A 548 19.09 -3.21 -2.93
C ILE A 548 17.59 -3.49 -2.88
N GLN A 549 16.96 -3.28 -1.71
CA GLN A 549 15.56 -3.62 -1.52
C GLN A 549 14.61 -2.80 -2.41
N PRO A 550 14.72 -1.46 -2.50
CA PRO A 550 13.79 -0.71 -3.34
C PRO A 550 13.92 -1.07 -4.83
N ASN A 551 15.12 -1.41 -5.31
CA ASN A 551 15.33 -1.89 -6.68
C ASN A 551 14.68 -3.25 -6.92
N ALA A 552 14.84 -4.18 -5.97
CA ALA A 552 14.25 -5.51 -6.08
C ALA A 552 12.72 -5.45 -6.08
N GLU A 553 12.12 -4.59 -5.27
CA GLU A 553 10.68 -4.41 -5.19
C GLU A 553 10.08 -3.85 -6.50
N GLU A 554 10.70 -2.82 -7.09
CA GLU A 554 10.24 -2.26 -8.38
C GLU A 554 10.34 -3.28 -9.51
N VAL A 555 11.46 -4.00 -9.57
CA VAL A 555 11.68 -5.02 -10.60
C VAL A 555 10.64 -6.13 -10.45
N LEU A 556 10.30 -6.54 -9.21
CA LEU A 556 9.26 -7.53 -8.98
C LEU A 556 7.88 -7.05 -9.44
N ASP A 557 7.51 -5.82 -9.11
CA ASP A 557 6.24 -5.21 -9.56
C ASP A 557 6.20 -5.09 -11.10
N SER A 558 7.34 -4.77 -11.73
CA SER A 558 7.50 -4.73 -13.19
C SER A 558 7.34 -6.11 -13.83
N LEU A 559 7.90 -7.17 -13.23
CA LEU A 559 7.78 -8.54 -13.71
C LEU A 559 6.34 -9.04 -13.65
N VAL A 560 5.60 -8.70 -12.58
CA VAL A 560 4.17 -8.98 -12.46
C VAL A 560 3.41 -8.36 -13.63
N ALA A 561 3.58 -7.06 -13.86
CA ALA A 561 2.93 -6.36 -14.96
C ALA A 561 3.31 -6.94 -16.34
N LEU A 562 4.58 -7.35 -16.51
CA LEU A 562 5.08 -7.94 -17.75
C LEU A 562 4.35 -9.24 -18.06
N VAL A 563 4.29 -10.13 -17.07
CA VAL A 563 3.68 -11.46 -17.18
C VAL A 563 2.19 -11.36 -17.43
N GLN A 564 1.49 -10.48 -16.72
CA GLN A 564 0.07 -10.23 -16.93
C GLN A 564 -0.18 -9.81 -18.38
N LYS A 565 0.60 -8.83 -18.88
CA LYS A 565 0.44 -8.35 -20.24
C LYS A 565 0.79 -9.41 -21.28
N ALA A 566 1.84 -10.19 -21.05
CA ALA A 566 2.22 -11.31 -21.91
C ALA A 566 1.12 -12.38 -21.96
N THR A 567 0.44 -12.64 -20.84
CA THR A 567 -0.68 -13.57 -20.74
C THR A 567 -1.88 -13.10 -21.55
N GLU A 568 -2.28 -11.83 -21.40
CA GLU A 568 -3.36 -11.22 -22.20
C GLU A 568 -3.11 -11.31 -23.70
N LEU A 569 -1.85 -11.14 -24.11
CA LEU A 569 -1.43 -11.20 -25.51
C LEU A 569 -1.20 -12.63 -26.03
N GLY A 570 -1.42 -13.65 -25.19
CA GLY A 570 -1.32 -15.06 -25.55
C GLY A 570 0.09 -15.64 -25.59
N TYR A 571 1.11 -14.89 -25.15
CA TYR A 571 2.51 -15.35 -25.15
C TYR A 571 2.80 -16.40 -24.07
N MET A 572 1.95 -16.51 -23.05
CA MET A 572 2.07 -17.49 -21.96
C MET A 572 1.37 -18.82 -22.25
N THR A 573 1.21 -19.17 -23.53
CA THR A 573 0.58 -20.42 -23.97
C THR A 573 1.53 -21.25 -24.85
N PRO A 574 1.31 -22.57 -25.00
CA PRO A 574 2.15 -23.41 -25.86
C PRO A 574 2.20 -22.97 -27.33
N ASN A 575 1.16 -22.27 -27.81
CA ASN A 575 1.01 -21.78 -29.19
C ASN A 575 1.29 -20.27 -29.30
N ALA A 576 2.23 -19.76 -28.50
CA ALA A 576 2.56 -18.34 -28.44
C ALA A 576 2.82 -17.72 -29.84
N PRO A 577 2.34 -16.49 -30.10
CA PRO A 577 2.57 -15.82 -31.38
C PRO A 577 4.06 -15.63 -31.67
N GLY A 578 4.51 -15.95 -32.88
CA GLY A 578 5.89 -15.67 -33.33
C GLY A 578 6.94 -16.74 -32.99
N ARG A 579 6.58 -17.77 -32.20
CA ARG A 579 7.44 -18.97 -32.05
C ARG A 579 7.74 -19.56 -33.42
N ARG A 580 9.01 -19.78 -33.73
CA ARG A 580 9.37 -20.51 -34.96
C ARG A 580 8.87 -21.95 -34.79
N GLN A 581 8.00 -22.40 -35.70
CA GLN A 581 7.60 -23.80 -35.81
C GLN A 581 8.71 -24.66 -36.40
#